data_AF-A0A1N5TXT5-F1
#
_entry.id   AF-A0A1N5TXT5-F1
#
_cell.length_a   1.000
_cell.length_b   1.000
_cell.length_c   1.000
_cell.angle_alpha   90.00
_cell.angle_beta   90.00
_cell.angle_gamma   90.00
#
_symmetry.space_group_name_H-M   'P 1'
#
loop_
_entity.id
_entity.type
_entity.pdbx_description
1 polymer ?
#
loop_
_entity_poly.entity_id
_entity_poly.type
_entity_poly.pdbx_seq_one_letter_code
_entity_poly.pdbx_strand_id
1 'polypeptide(L)'
;MTGGTPADQVPTLHAETMAAIEQRAALAVEARSGLIAALRNRLVCRPGCDDALATWGLEPLPQRWTISAQAHLSYTRSHTDEDEAREQARWGAPDEVRLLQPAMAVYPQHVIDVAPTFNANDEPGPHRYRVTVQVTLQTWATATREADARDAARTTMDTHLQELADPSITLTRLTWQTADSPDEAPPDDIDTDAQPLVGAVNLTDVDRLTAATAARDAAVQALTGLRRSIRVRAIRALVDDEFGGIYQHAAQRVDQFLVDLGLDPLPRAHHVTVIADLTLPVGDGTARDACDAARHRMRTVTASSPDQARPWTAYGWTLPAHATVDQDGWRIPWQHEYEMWLRGHSTPADATTAAEALVRADLSRALVGINHHLVTVTATVESRGIDLHLHPDSD
;
A
#
# COMPACT_ATOMS: atom_id res chain seq x y z
N MET A 1 -29.38 33.35 -8.49
CA MET A 1 -27.98 33.84 -8.43
C MET A 1 -27.88 34.84 -7.29
N THR A 2 -27.61 34.36 -6.08
CA THR A 2 -27.38 35.19 -4.89
C THR A 2 -25.89 35.20 -4.63
N GLY A 3 -25.20 36.19 -5.22
CA GLY A 3 -23.79 36.45 -4.90
C GLY A 3 -23.72 36.98 -3.47
N GLY A 4 -23.40 36.10 -2.53
CA GLY A 4 -23.13 36.48 -1.13
C GLY A 4 -21.95 37.45 -1.08
N THR A 5 -22.03 38.41 -0.16
CA THR A 5 -21.00 39.43 0.06
C THR A 5 -19.63 38.77 0.30
N PRO A 6 -18.50 39.39 -0.11
CA PRO A 6 -17.15 38.82 0.09
C PRO A 6 -16.85 38.42 1.55
N ALA A 7 -17.47 39.12 2.51
CA ALA A 7 -17.39 38.83 3.94
C ALA A 7 -18.06 37.51 4.36
N ASP A 8 -19.08 37.04 3.63
CA ASP A 8 -19.77 35.77 3.88
C ASP A 8 -19.09 34.59 3.18
N GLN A 9 -18.27 34.87 2.15
CA GLN A 9 -17.54 33.84 1.40
C GLN A 9 -16.31 33.34 2.16
N VAL A 10 -15.61 34.21 2.90
CA VAL A 10 -14.39 33.83 3.65
C VAL A 10 -14.67 32.76 4.72
N PRO A 11 -15.71 32.87 5.57
CA PRO A 11 -16.06 31.81 6.52
C PRO A 11 -16.40 30.47 5.83
N THR A 12 -17.08 30.52 4.68
CA THR A 12 -17.43 29.33 3.90
C THR A 12 -16.17 28.65 3.34
N LEU A 13 -15.27 29.42 2.71
CA LEU A 13 -13.99 28.91 2.21
C LEU A 13 -13.10 28.35 3.33
N HIS A 14 -13.13 28.97 4.50
CA HIS A 14 -12.41 28.46 5.67
C HIS A 14 -12.97 27.11 6.15
N ALA A 15 -14.30 26.97 6.21
CA ALA A 15 -14.94 25.70 6.53
C ALA A 15 -14.62 24.60 5.50
N GLU A 16 -14.65 24.92 4.20
CA GLU A 16 -14.24 24.00 3.13
C GLU A 16 -12.75 23.59 3.26
N THR A 17 -11.88 24.54 3.60
CA THR A 17 -10.45 24.30 3.81
C THR A 17 -10.23 23.34 4.98
N MET A 18 -10.86 23.60 6.12
CA MET A 18 -10.77 22.75 7.31
C MET A 18 -11.31 21.35 7.03
N ALA A 19 -12.46 21.23 6.37
CA ALA A 19 -13.02 19.94 5.98
C ALA A 19 -12.09 19.15 5.07
N ALA A 20 -11.42 19.79 4.10
CA ALA A 20 -10.45 19.12 3.23
C ALA A 20 -9.19 18.65 4.00
N ILE A 21 -8.72 19.45 4.96
CA ILE A 21 -7.59 19.07 5.85
C ILE A 21 -7.98 17.88 6.73
N GLU A 22 -9.15 17.91 7.36
CA GLU A 22 -9.67 16.83 8.20
C GLU A 22 -9.86 15.53 7.41
N GLN A 23 -10.47 15.61 6.22
CA GLN A 23 -10.60 14.44 5.32
C GLN A 23 -9.26 13.86 4.92
N ARG A 24 -8.26 14.71 4.65
CA ARG A 24 -6.91 14.24 4.30
C ARG A 24 -6.25 13.56 5.49
N ALA A 25 -6.38 14.11 6.69
CA ALA A 25 -5.82 13.52 7.91
C ALA A 25 -6.47 12.16 8.23
N ALA A 26 -7.81 12.07 8.13
CA ALA A 26 -8.54 10.81 8.31
C ALA A 26 -8.10 9.75 7.29
N LEU A 27 -8.06 10.09 6.00
CA LEU A 27 -7.62 9.18 4.94
C LEU A 27 -6.16 8.72 5.15
N ALA A 28 -5.26 9.60 5.59
CA ALA A 28 -3.88 9.24 5.90
C ALA A 28 -3.78 8.22 7.05
N VAL A 29 -4.56 8.41 8.12
CA VAL A 29 -4.64 7.50 9.26
C VAL A 29 -5.21 6.14 8.84
N GLU A 30 -6.31 6.13 8.09
CA GLU A 30 -6.95 4.90 7.61
C GLU A 30 -6.05 4.14 6.63
N ALA A 31 -5.44 4.83 5.67
CA ALA A 31 -4.54 4.22 4.69
C ALA A 31 -3.32 3.57 5.37
N ARG A 32 -2.72 4.27 6.34
CA ARG A 32 -1.59 3.72 7.13
C ARG A 32 -2.03 2.51 7.94
N SER A 33 -3.17 2.59 8.62
CA SER A 33 -3.69 1.50 9.46
C SER A 33 -4.04 0.26 8.63
N GLY A 34 -4.70 0.46 7.49
CA GLY A 34 -5.02 -0.61 6.55
C GLY A 34 -3.77 -1.30 6.00
N LEU A 35 -2.72 -0.53 5.69
CA LEU A 35 -1.46 -1.09 5.19
C LEU A 35 -0.69 -1.86 6.28
N ILE A 36 -0.69 -1.39 7.53
CA ILE A 36 -0.14 -2.12 8.68
C ILE A 36 -0.92 -3.43 8.91
N ALA A 37 -2.24 -3.40 8.79
CA ALA A 37 -3.07 -4.59 8.89
C ALA A 37 -2.77 -5.59 7.75
N ALA A 38 -2.57 -5.10 6.52
CA ALA A 38 -2.15 -5.93 5.39
C ALA A 38 -0.77 -6.58 5.64
N LEU A 39 0.18 -5.84 6.22
CA LEU A 39 1.50 -6.36 6.62
C LEU A 39 1.36 -7.46 7.68
N ARG A 40 0.56 -7.23 8.73
CA ARG A 40 0.28 -8.24 9.79
C ARG A 40 -0.35 -9.51 9.22
N ASN A 41 -1.27 -9.36 8.27
CA ASN A 41 -1.92 -10.47 7.57
C ASN A 41 -1.06 -11.11 6.49
N ARG A 42 0.22 -10.70 6.35
CA ARG A 42 1.18 -11.19 5.36
C ARG A 42 0.71 -11.03 3.91
N LEU A 43 -0.12 -10.02 3.64
CA LEU A 43 -0.60 -9.67 2.31
C LEU A 43 0.39 -8.78 1.55
N VAL A 44 1.23 -8.03 2.27
CA VAL A 44 2.30 -7.19 1.73
C VAL A 44 3.57 -7.43 2.54
N CYS A 45 4.72 -7.38 1.89
CA CYS A 45 6.00 -7.48 2.57
C CYS A 45 6.36 -6.14 3.24
N ARG A 46 7.26 -6.16 4.24
CA ARG A 46 7.68 -4.92 4.92
C ARG A 46 8.30 -3.89 3.95
N PRO A 47 9.22 -4.25 3.04
CA PRO A 47 9.74 -3.30 2.04
C PRO A 47 8.67 -2.64 1.17
N GLY A 48 7.67 -3.40 0.69
CA GLY A 48 6.57 -2.86 -0.11
C GLY A 48 5.67 -1.92 0.69
N CYS A 49 5.49 -2.20 1.98
CA CYS A 49 4.77 -1.33 2.91
C CYS A 49 5.53 0.00 3.15
N ASP A 50 6.83 -0.06 3.40
CA ASP A 50 7.68 1.12 3.59
C ASP A 50 7.74 2.00 2.33
N ASP A 51 7.87 1.39 1.15
CA ASP A 51 7.84 2.10 -0.15
C ASP A 51 6.48 2.80 -0.39
N ALA A 52 5.37 2.13 -0.07
CA ALA A 52 4.04 2.71 -0.20
C ALA A 52 3.86 3.91 0.74
N LEU A 53 4.22 3.78 2.03
CA LEU A 53 4.13 4.88 3.00
C LEU A 53 4.99 6.07 2.57
N ALA A 54 6.23 5.82 2.12
CA ALA A 54 7.12 6.86 1.62
C ALA A 54 6.52 7.58 0.41
N THR A 55 5.96 6.83 -0.55
CA THR A 55 5.33 7.38 -1.75
C THR A 55 4.08 8.21 -1.43
N TRP A 56 3.32 7.81 -0.41
CA TRP A 56 2.14 8.53 0.04
C TRP A 56 2.47 9.75 0.92
N GLY A 57 3.74 9.93 1.29
CA GLY A 57 4.17 10.97 2.21
C GLY A 57 3.63 10.75 3.62
N LEU A 58 3.39 9.49 3.99
CA LEU A 58 2.90 9.09 5.30
C LEU A 58 4.06 8.69 6.21
N GLU A 59 3.78 8.65 7.51
CA GLU A 59 4.77 8.26 8.51
C GLU A 59 5.19 6.79 8.30
N PRO A 60 6.50 6.48 8.34
CA PRO A 60 7.00 5.13 8.09
C PRO A 60 6.47 4.12 9.12
N LEU A 61 6.74 2.83 8.85
CA LEU A 61 6.41 1.79 9.80
C LEU A 61 7.16 1.99 11.12
N PRO A 62 6.52 1.67 12.26
CA PRO A 62 7.21 1.56 13.53
C PRO A 62 8.35 0.54 13.43
N GLN A 63 9.50 0.89 13.98
CA GLN A 63 10.70 0.07 14.01
C GLN A 63 11.04 -0.26 15.46
N ARG A 64 11.79 -1.34 15.66
CA ARG A 64 12.31 -1.68 16.98
C ARG A 64 13.49 -0.77 17.28
N TRP A 65 13.53 -0.23 18.48
CA TRP A 65 14.64 0.58 18.98
C TRP A 65 15.15 -0.03 20.27
N THR A 66 16.45 -0.37 20.31
CA THR A 66 17.14 -0.68 21.56
C THR A 66 17.52 0.62 22.26
N ILE A 67 16.80 0.97 23.32
CA ILE A 67 17.08 2.15 24.13
C ILE A 67 17.88 1.73 25.36
N SER A 68 19.02 2.40 25.56
CA SER A 68 19.95 2.11 26.65
C SER A 68 20.03 3.27 27.64
N ALA A 69 20.12 2.94 28.93
CA ALA A 69 20.39 3.90 29.99
C ALA A 69 21.45 3.36 30.94
N GLN A 70 22.32 4.24 31.44
CA GLN A 70 23.27 3.91 32.48
C GLN A 70 22.74 4.33 33.85
N ALA A 71 23.00 3.50 34.85
CA ALA A 71 22.65 3.79 36.23
C ALA A 71 23.58 3.05 37.20
N HIS A 72 23.49 3.37 38.49
CA HIS A 72 24.02 2.55 39.55
C HIS A 72 22.88 1.77 40.18
N LEU A 73 23.03 0.45 40.22
CA LEU A 73 22.13 -0.48 40.85
C LEU A 73 22.73 -0.86 42.21
N SER A 74 22.02 -0.57 43.29
CA SER A 74 22.37 -1.03 44.63
C SER A 74 21.34 -2.05 45.10
N TYR A 75 21.82 -3.18 45.61
CA TYR A 75 20.99 -4.25 46.14
C TYR A 75 21.68 -4.95 47.31
N THR A 76 20.93 -5.72 48.10
CA THR A 76 21.48 -6.46 49.24
C THR A 76 21.28 -7.95 49.05
N ARG A 77 22.36 -8.74 49.08
CA ARG A 77 22.31 -10.22 49.02
C ARG A 77 23.25 -10.85 50.04
N SER A 78 22.97 -12.11 50.36
CA SER A 78 23.80 -12.91 51.27
C SER A 78 24.91 -13.60 50.49
N HIS A 79 26.15 -13.46 50.96
CA HIS A 79 27.34 -14.11 50.40
C HIS A 79 28.22 -14.66 51.53
N THR A 80 29.14 -15.56 51.21
CA THR A 80 30.05 -16.18 52.18
C THR A 80 31.12 -15.18 52.63
N ASP A 81 31.64 -14.38 51.70
CA ASP A 81 32.61 -13.32 51.95
C ASP A 81 32.51 -12.17 50.92
N GLU A 82 33.33 -11.14 51.09
CA GLU A 82 33.35 -9.95 50.24
C GLU A 82 33.85 -10.24 48.81
N ASP A 83 34.81 -11.16 48.67
CA ASP A 83 35.41 -11.48 47.37
C ASP A 83 34.43 -12.25 46.50
N GLU A 84 33.68 -13.20 47.08
CA GLU A 84 32.57 -13.89 46.43
C GLU A 84 31.48 -12.89 46.01
N ALA A 85 31.07 -11.99 46.90
CA ALA A 85 30.07 -10.97 46.60
C ALA A 85 30.51 -10.08 45.42
N ARG A 86 31.78 -9.67 45.42
CA ARG A 86 32.38 -8.86 44.34
C ARG A 86 32.49 -9.64 43.03
N GLU A 87 32.83 -10.92 43.06
CA GLU A 87 32.94 -11.76 41.86
C GLU A 87 31.56 -12.02 41.24
N GLN A 88 30.56 -12.41 42.04
CA GLN A 88 29.21 -12.67 41.54
C GLN A 88 28.53 -11.41 40.99
N ALA A 89 28.78 -10.25 41.59
CA ALA A 89 28.26 -8.96 41.11
C ALA A 89 28.72 -8.58 39.69
N ARG A 90 29.78 -9.21 39.16
CA ARG A 90 30.26 -8.99 37.78
C ARG A 90 29.44 -9.71 36.73
N TRP A 91 28.76 -10.79 37.12
CA TRP A 91 28.17 -11.74 36.16
C TRP A 91 26.64 -11.71 36.12
N GLY A 92 25.99 -11.06 37.08
CA GLY A 92 24.54 -11.07 37.17
C GLY A 92 23.93 -9.81 37.77
N ALA A 93 22.75 -9.47 37.26
CA ALA A 93 21.80 -8.61 37.95
C ALA A 93 20.86 -9.48 38.82
N PRO A 94 20.24 -8.92 39.87
CA PRO A 94 19.25 -9.63 40.66
C PRO A 94 18.10 -10.16 39.79
N ASP A 95 17.62 -11.38 40.07
CA ASP A 95 16.53 -12.01 39.31
C ASP A 95 15.25 -11.17 39.34
N GLU A 96 15.05 -10.39 40.41
CA GLU A 96 13.95 -9.43 40.57
C GLU A 96 13.91 -8.41 39.42
N VAL A 97 15.06 -8.06 38.83
CA VAL A 97 15.14 -7.15 37.67
C VAL A 97 14.86 -7.89 36.36
N ARG A 98 15.21 -9.18 36.28
CA ARG A 98 14.99 -10.03 35.10
C ARG A 98 13.53 -10.45 34.92
N LEU A 99 12.76 -10.45 36.00
CA LEU A 99 11.35 -10.88 36.01
C LEU A 99 10.37 -9.76 35.65
N LEU A 100 10.83 -8.52 35.55
CA LEU A 100 10.01 -7.37 35.15
C LEU A 100 9.49 -7.52 33.71
N GLN A 101 8.27 -7.07 33.49
CA GLN A 101 7.63 -7.04 32.17
C GLN A 101 7.33 -5.60 31.75
N PRO A 102 7.66 -5.19 30.51
CA PRO A 102 8.42 -5.94 29.51
C PRO A 102 9.87 -6.20 29.96
N ALA A 103 10.47 -7.27 29.43
CA ALA A 103 11.79 -7.73 29.85
C ALA A 103 12.86 -6.65 29.61
N MET A 104 13.68 -6.40 30.65
CA MET A 104 14.82 -5.50 30.59
C MET A 104 16.11 -6.29 30.65
N ALA A 105 17.01 -6.04 29.70
CA ALA A 105 18.34 -6.62 29.76
C ALA A 105 19.25 -5.72 30.61
N VAL A 106 19.89 -6.31 31.63
CA VAL A 106 20.78 -5.59 32.54
C VAL A 106 22.19 -6.14 32.40
N TYR A 107 23.11 -5.27 32.03
CA TYR A 107 24.51 -5.59 31.83
C TYR A 107 25.35 -4.89 32.91
N PRO A 108 25.90 -5.65 33.88
CA PRO A 108 26.90 -5.13 34.80
C PRO A 108 28.11 -4.62 34.03
N GLN A 109 28.53 -3.38 34.30
CA GLN A 109 29.74 -2.78 33.70
C GLN A 109 30.91 -2.85 34.67
N HIS A 110 30.69 -2.35 35.89
CA HIS A 110 31.74 -2.26 36.92
C HIS A 110 31.13 -2.28 38.32
N VAL A 111 31.72 -3.07 39.22
CA VAL A 111 31.34 -3.10 40.64
C VAL A 111 31.98 -1.88 41.32
N ILE A 112 31.15 -0.97 41.84
CA ILE A 112 31.59 0.27 42.48
C ILE A 112 31.96 0.01 43.94
N ASP A 113 31.10 -0.69 44.67
CA ASP A 113 31.26 -0.90 46.11
C ASP A 113 30.59 -2.21 46.56
N VAL A 114 31.19 -2.85 47.57
CA VAL A 114 30.66 -4.03 48.25
C VAL A 114 30.94 -3.85 49.73
N ALA A 115 29.90 -3.65 50.52
CA ALA A 115 30.02 -3.39 51.95
C ALA A 115 29.12 -4.33 52.77
N PRO A 116 29.61 -4.91 53.87
CA PRO A 116 28.75 -5.69 54.75
C PRO A 116 27.67 -4.80 55.38
N THR A 117 26.43 -5.30 55.37
CA THR A 117 25.34 -4.71 56.15
C THR A 117 25.41 -5.29 57.55
N PHE A 118 25.85 -4.47 58.52
CA PHE A 118 25.99 -4.93 59.91
C PHE A 118 24.62 -5.19 60.53
N ASN A 119 24.27 -6.46 60.68
CA ASN A 119 23.27 -6.88 61.66
C ASN A 119 24.00 -7.16 62.97
N ALA A 120 23.50 -6.60 64.08
CA ALA A 120 24.20 -6.46 65.36
C ALA A 120 24.54 -7.77 66.11
N ASN A 121 24.49 -8.94 65.49
CA ASN A 121 24.82 -10.22 66.12
C ASN A 121 25.81 -10.99 65.23
N ASP A 122 27.05 -11.15 65.72
CA ASP A 122 28.14 -11.96 65.16
C ASP A 122 27.80 -13.47 65.22
N GLU A 123 26.80 -13.92 64.47
CA GLU A 123 26.57 -15.35 64.26
C GLU A 123 27.33 -15.85 63.01
N PRO A 124 27.93 -17.05 63.05
CA PRO A 124 28.59 -17.65 61.91
C PRO A 124 27.54 -18.11 60.89
N GLY A 125 27.25 -17.25 59.91
CA GLY A 125 26.33 -17.48 58.79
C GLY A 125 26.65 -16.52 57.64
N PRO A 126 26.07 -16.73 56.43
CA PRO A 126 26.36 -15.89 55.28
C PRO A 126 26.01 -14.43 55.58
N HIS A 127 27.01 -13.56 55.47
CA HIS A 127 26.86 -12.15 55.74
C HIS A 127 26.07 -11.48 54.61
N ARG A 128 25.22 -10.52 54.96
CA ARG A 128 24.51 -9.71 53.97
C ARG A 128 25.43 -8.59 53.51
N TYR A 129 25.65 -8.49 52.21
CA TYR A 129 26.43 -7.42 51.59
C TYR A 129 25.51 -6.50 50.79
N ARG A 130 25.68 -5.19 50.96
CA ARG A 130 25.17 -4.18 50.04
C ARG A 130 26.16 -4.07 48.90
N VAL A 131 25.71 -4.41 47.71
CA VAL A 131 26.48 -4.36 46.47
C VAL A 131 25.98 -3.17 45.66
N THR A 132 26.89 -2.33 45.17
CA THR A 132 26.60 -1.24 44.24
C THR A 132 27.38 -1.45 42.95
N VAL A 133 26.66 -1.52 41.82
CA VAL A 133 27.21 -1.83 40.51
C VAL A 133 26.76 -0.79 39.51
N GLN A 134 27.67 -0.30 38.67
CA GLN A 134 27.30 0.44 37.48
C GLN A 134 26.73 -0.55 36.44
N VAL A 135 25.52 -0.28 35.97
CA VAL A 135 24.80 -1.13 35.02
C VAL A 135 24.41 -0.35 33.77
N THR A 136 24.35 -1.06 32.64
CA THR A 136 23.61 -0.62 31.46
C THR A 136 22.29 -1.37 31.42
N LEU A 137 21.21 -0.63 31.44
CA LEU A 137 19.86 -1.13 31.26
C LEU A 137 19.48 -0.95 29.80
N GLN A 138 18.99 -2.01 29.18
CA GLN A 138 18.46 -1.98 27.81
C GLN A 138 17.00 -2.41 27.82
N THR A 139 16.19 -1.64 27.13
CA THR A 139 14.79 -1.97 26.85
C THR A 139 14.51 -1.75 25.37
N TRP A 140 13.51 -2.45 24.86
CA TRP A 140 13.08 -2.30 23.48
C TRP A 140 11.78 -1.51 23.43
N ALA A 141 11.73 -0.56 22.50
CA ALA A 141 10.52 0.18 22.19
C ALA A 141 10.23 0.11 20.69
N THR A 142 8.95 0.03 20.33
CA THR A 142 8.52 0.08 18.94
C THR A 142 8.00 1.48 18.65
N ALA A 143 8.69 2.22 17.77
CA ALA A 143 8.29 3.58 17.40
C ALA A 143 8.78 3.99 16.00
N THR A 144 8.21 5.04 15.45
CA THR A 144 8.61 5.62 14.15
C THR A 144 9.83 6.54 14.30
N ARG A 145 9.96 7.23 15.44
CA ARG A 145 11.08 8.13 15.76
C ARG A 145 11.78 7.71 17.05
N GLU A 146 13.07 8.00 17.11
CA GLU A 146 13.91 7.77 18.31
C GLU A 146 13.36 8.50 19.55
N ALA A 147 12.84 9.71 19.38
CA ALA A 147 12.29 10.51 20.49
C ALA A 147 11.10 9.79 21.16
N ASP A 148 10.18 9.27 20.34
CA ASP A 148 8.99 8.56 20.80
C ASP A 148 9.37 7.22 21.45
N ALA A 149 10.34 6.49 20.86
CA ALA A 149 10.90 5.28 21.46
C ALA A 149 11.53 5.55 22.84
N ARG A 150 12.28 6.65 22.96
CA ARG A 150 12.93 7.06 24.21
C ARG A 150 11.90 7.43 25.28
N ASP A 151 10.84 8.13 24.91
CA ASP A 151 9.78 8.50 25.86
C ASP A 151 9.02 7.26 26.35
N ALA A 152 8.68 6.32 25.46
CA ALA A 152 8.08 5.04 25.84
C ALA A 152 9.00 4.19 26.75
N ALA A 153 10.30 4.12 26.41
CA ALA A 153 11.30 3.46 27.23
C ALA A 153 11.43 4.10 28.62
N ARG A 154 11.35 5.43 28.71
CA ARG A 154 11.36 6.17 29.97
C ARG A 154 10.17 5.83 30.84
N THR A 155 8.95 5.87 30.29
CA THR A 155 7.73 5.50 31.03
C THR A 155 7.80 4.05 31.55
N THR A 156 8.31 3.14 30.73
CA THR A 156 8.49 1.73 31.11
C THR A 156 9.49 1.59 32.26
N MET A 157 10.66 2.19 32.12
CA MET A 157 11.70 2.16 33.16
C MET A 157 11.25 2.85 34.46
N ASP A 158 10.55 3.97 34.38
CA ASP A 158 10.02 4.67 35.58
C ASP A 158 8.99 3.79 36.32
N THR A 159 8.18 3.02 35.60
CA THR A 159 7.26 2.04 36.19
C THR A 159 8.03 0.94 36.91
N HIS A 160 9.05 0.37 36.25
CA HIS A 160 9.93 -0.63 36.85
C HIS A 160 10.70 -0.12 38.07
N LEU A 161 11.13 1.14 38.08
CA LEU A 161 11.78 1.75 39.24
C LEU A 161 10.88 1.78 40.48
N GLN A 162 9.58 1.96 40.30
CA GLN A 162 8.62 1.91 41.40
C GLN A 162 8.47 0.48 41.94
N GLU A 163 8.41 -0.52 41.05
CA GLU A 163 8.31 -1.93 41.43
C GLU A 163 9.57 -2.48 42.13
N LEU A 164 10.75 -1.97 41.76
CA LEU A 164 12.03 -2.38 42.36
C LEU A 164 12.30 -1.75 43.73
N ALA A 165 11.55 -0.73 44.15
CA ALA A 165 11.74 -0.10 45.46
C ALA A 165 11.40 -1.05 46.63
N ASP A 166 10.44 -1.95 46.44
CA ASP A 166 9.96 -2.90 47.45
C ASP A 166 11.03 -3.93 47.91
N PRO A 167 11.83 -4.56 47.03
CA PRO A 167 12.90 -5.49 47.42
C PRO A 167 14.17 -4.82 47.99
N SER A 168 14.15 -3.52 48.35
CA SER A 168 15.36 -2.77 48.75
C SER A 168 16.43 -2.70 47.64
N ILE A 169 15.98 -2.73 46.38
CA ILE A 169 16.81 -2.48 45.21
C ILE A 169 16.64 -1.00 44.87
N THR A 170 17.74 -0.27 44.77
CA THR A 170 17.70 1.14 44.41
C THR A 170 18.50 1.38 43.15
N LEU A 171 17.91 2.06 42.19
CA LEU A 171 18.60 2.56 41.01
C LEU A 171 18.84 4.07 41.16
N THR A 172 20.05 4.54 40.83
CA THR A 172 20.29 5.98 40.73
C THR A 172 19.63 6.58 39.50
N ARG A 173 19.66 7.91 39.38
CA ARG A 173 19.20 8.63 38.20
C ARG A 173 19.76 8.02 36.91
N LEU A 174 18.88 7.78 35.95
CA LEU A 174 19.19 7.25 34.62
C LEU A 174 19.91 8.29 33.77
N THR A 175 21.03 7.88 33.18
CA THR A 175 21.71 8.62 32.12
C THR A 175 21.41 7.94 30.79
N TRP A 176 20.54 8.54 29.99
CA TRP A 176 20.10 8.00 28.71
C TRP A 176 21.20 8.08 27.64
N GLN A 177 21.32 7.03 26.85
CA GLN A 177 22.18 6.99 25.67
C GLN A 177 21.38 7.36 24.42
N THR A 178 22.08 7.89 23.42
CA THR A 178 21.53 8.14 22.08
C THR A 178 21.55 6.84 21.27
N ALA A 179 20.49 6.57 20.53
CA ALA A 179 20.45 5.46 19.58
C ALA A 179 20.63 6.04 18.17
N ASP A 180 21.71 5.67 17.49
CA ASP A 180 22.05 6.24 16.18
C ASP A 180 21.11 5.74 15.06
N SER A 181 20.54 4.56 15.22
CA SER A 181 19.61 3.95 14.26
C SER A 181 18.67 2.96 14.95
N PRO A 182 17.50 2.66 14.35
CA PRO A 182 16.65 1.55 14.77
C PRO A 182 17.38 0.20 14.57
N ASP A 183 16.90 -0.83 15.27
CA ASP A 183 17.45 -2.18 15.19
C ASP A 183 17.09 -2.83 13.83
N GLU A 184 17.98 -3.67 13.30
CA GLU A 184 17.68 -4.46 12.09
C GLU A 184 16.64 -5.56 12.34
N ALA A 185 16.38 -5.90 13.61
CA ALA A 185 15.40 -6.89 13.98
C ALA A 185 13.96 -6.36 13.80
N PRO A 186 13.02 -7.18 13.30
CA PRO A 186 11.63 -6.76 13.21
C PRO A 186 11.05 -6.44 14.59
N PRO A 187 10.13 -5.46 14.70
CA PRO A 187 9.42 -5.18 15.94
C PRO A 187 8.55 -6.37 16.35
N ASP A 188 8.46 -6.62 17.66
CA ASP A 188 7.73 -7.75 18.22
C ASP A 188 6.20 -7.58 18.08
N ASP A 189 5.70 -6.32 18.09
CA ASP A 189 4.30 -5.96 17.81
C ASP A 189 4.23 -4.54 17.21
N ILE A 190 3.62 -4.38 16.03
CA ILE A 190 3.38 -3.07 15.40
C ILE A 190 1.98 -2.59 15.78
N ASP A 191 1.86 -1.72 16.78
CA ASP A 191 0.55 -1.21 17.17
C ASP A 191 -0.15 -0.46 16.02
N THR A 192 -1.47 -0.59 15.98
CA THR A 192 -2.32 -0.08 14.87
C THR A 192 -2.72 1.38 15.06
N ASP A 193 -2.45 1.94 16.24
CA ASP A 193 -2.87 3.29 16.61
C ASP A 193 -2.00 4.34 15.91
N ALA A 194 -2.41 4.70 14.69
CA ALA A 194 -1.86 5.85 13.98
C ALA A 194 -2.27 7.15 14.71
N GLN A 195 -1.29 7.89 15.22
CA GLN A 195 -1.55 9.21 15.78
C GLN A 195 -1.92 10.20 14.66
N PRO A 196 -2.91 11.07 14.89
CA PRO A 196 -3.30 12.06 13.90
C PRO A 196 -2.18 13.08 13.67
N LEU A 197 -1.85 13.33 12.41
CA LEU A 197 -0.88 14.36 12.03
C LEU A 197 -1.55 15.75 12.17
N VAL A 198 -1.24 16.46 13.26
CA VAL A 198 -1.74 17.82 13.49
C VAL A 198 -0.91 18.81 12.69
N GLY A 199 -1.39 19.15 11.49
CA GLY A 199 -0.83 20.24 10.68
C GLY A 199 -1.71 21.49 10.75
N ALA A 200 -1.43 22.40 11.69
CA ALA A 200 -2.08 23.70 11.73
C ALA A 200 -1.45 24.63 10.68
N VAL A 201 -2.22 25.02 9.66
CA VAL A 201 -1.78 26.03 8.67
C VAL A 201 -2.16 27.41 9.21
N ASN A 202 -1.14 28.21 9.55
CA ASN A 202 -1.33 29.62 9.86
C ASN A 202 -1.42 30.44 8.56
N LEU A 203 -2.57 31.08 8.33
CA LEU A 203 -2.81 31.95 7.17
C LEU A 203 -2.31 33.37 7.47
N THR A 204 -1.49 33.94 6.57
CA THR A 204 -0.95 35.30 6.66
C THR A 204 -1.84 36.33 5.97
N ASP A 205 -1.78 37.58 6.47
CA ASP A 205 -2.67 38.71 6.20
C ASP A 205 -2.40 39.41 4.84
N VAL A 206 -2.80 38.78 3.72
CA VAL A 206 -2.95 39.47 2.42
C VAL A 206 -4.29 39.09 1.80
N ASP A 207 -5.03 40.10 1.31
CA ASP A 207 -6.33 40.05 0.62
C ASP A 207 -7.17 38.78 0.93
N ARG A 208 -7.89 38.85 2.06
CA ARG A 208 -8.47 37.68 2.75
C ARG A 208 -9.25 36.72 1.87
N LEU A 209 -9.93 37.20 0.81
CA LEU A 209 -10.68 36.34 -0.11
C LEU A 209 -9.75 35.54 -1.04
N THR A 210 -8.72 36.19 -1.59
CA THR A 210 -7.72 35.56 -2.46
C THR A 210 -6.90 34.54 -1.67
N ALA A 211 -6.48 34.88 -0.46
CA ALA A 211 -5.77 33.95 0.43
C ALA A 211 -6.66 32.76 0.85
N ALA A 212 -7.92 32.99 1.21
CA ALA A 212 -8.86 31.92 1.57
C ALA A 212 -9.14 30.97 0.39
N THR A 213 -9.27 31.50 -0.82
CA THR A 213 -9.46 30.69 -2.04
C THR A 213 -8.23 29.83 -2.32
N ALA A 214 -7.03 30.43 -2.28
CA ALA A 214 -5.78 29.71 -2.50
C ALA A 214 -5.54 28.61 -1.44
N ALA A 215 -5.87 28.87 -0.18
CA ALA A 215 -5.79 27.89 0.90
C ALA A 215 -6.74 26.71 0.67
N ARG A 216 -7.99 26.99 0.25
CA ARG A 216 -8.97 25.95 -0.08
C ARG A 216 -8.50 25.10 -1.26
N ASP A 217 -8.04 25.73 -2.34
CA ASP A 217 -7.54 25.02 -3.52
C ASP A 217 -6.33 24.14 -3.20
N ALA A 218 -5.38 24.65 -2.40
CA ALA A 218 -4.22 23.88 -1.97
C ALA A 218 -4.61 22.67 -1.09
N ALA A 219 -5.56 22.84 -0.17
CA ALA A 219 -6.05 21.76 0.68
C ALA A 219 -6.78 20.67 -0.14
N VAL A 220 -7.66 21.08 -1.06
CA VAL A 220 -8.36 20.15 -1.97
C VAL A 220 -7.39 19.45 -2.91
N GLN A 221 -6.39 20.15 -3.44
CA GLN A 221 -5.35 19.57 -4.29
C GLN A 221 -4.50 18.56 -3.52
N ALA A 222 -4.15 18.85 -2.27
CA ALA A 222 -3.41 17.92 -1.43
C ALA A 222 -4.21 16.65 -1.08
N LEU A 223 -5.51 16.79 -0.79
CA LEU A 223 -6.43 15.65 -0.59
C LEU A 223 -6.53 14.80 -1.87
N THR A 224 -6.77 15.45 -3.02
CA THR A 224 -6.86 14.77 -4.32
C THR A 224 -5.54 14.08 -4.68
N GLY A 225 -4.41 14.72 -4.40
CA GLY A 225 -3.07 14.17 -4.57
C GLY A 225 -2.88 12.89 -3.75
N LEU A 226 -3.25 12.90 -2.46
CA LEU A 226 -3.17 11.72 -1.61
C LEU A 226 -4.05 10.57 -2.14
N ARG A 227 -5.32 10.85 -2.49
CA ARG A 227 -6.23 9.85 -3.06
C ARG A 227 -5.65 9.21 -4.33
N ARG A 228 -5.06 10.02 -5.21
CA ARG A 228 -4.41 9.56 -6.44
C ARG A 228 -3.18 8.70 -6.12
N SER A 229 -2.31 9.14 -5.23
CA SER A 229 -1.10 8.39 -4.86
C SER A 229 -1.43 7.04 -4.21
N ILE A 230 -2.44 6.99 -3.34
CA ILE A 230 -2.95 5.73 -2.76
C ILE A 230 -3.42 4.80 -3.89
N ARG A 231 -4.28 5.30 -4.78
CA ARG A 231 -4.84 4.48 -5.88
C ARG A 231 -3.77 3.93 -6.83
N VAL A 232 -2.81 4.76 -7.24
CA VAL A 232 -1.73 4.34 -8.16
C VAL A 232 -0.82 3.29 -7.52
N ARG A 233 -0.48 3.44 -6.23
CA ARG A 233 0.53 2.58 -5.57
C ARG A 233 -0.05 1.38 -4.83
N ALA A 234 -1.33 1.41 -4.43
CA ALA A 234 -2.00 0.27 -3.79
C ALA A 234 -1.96 -0.98 -4.70
N ILE A 235 -2.04 -0.79 -6.02
CA ILE A 235 -1.87 -1.84 -7.01
C ILE A 235 -0.48 -2.48 -6.86
N ARG A 236 0.59 -1.68 -6.89
CA ARG A 236 1.95 -2.21 -6.82
C ARG A 236 2.27 -2.87 -5.48
N ALA A 237 1.92 -2.20 -4.37
CA ALA A 237 2.23 -2.66 -3.02
C ALA A 237 1.53 -3.98 -2.65
N LEU A 238 0.35 -4.25 -3.22
CA LEU A 238 -0.43 -5.46 -2.93
C LEU A 238 -0.30 -6.56 -3.99
N VAL A 239 0.26 -6.26 -5.18
CA VAL A 239 0.37 -7.21 -6.31
C VAL A 239 1.80 -7.69 -6.53
N ASP A 240 2.82 -6.82 -6.49
CA ASP A 240 4.18 -7.17 -6.93
C ASP A 240 5.01 -7.92 -5.87
N ASP A 241 4.66 -7.78 -4.59
CA ASP A 241 5.43 -8.30 -3.46
C ASP A 241 4.74 -9.48 -2.73
N GLU A 242 3.84 -10.17 -3.41
CA GLU A 242 3.18 -11.36 -2.87
C GLU A 242 4.16 -12.52 -2.67
N PHE A 243 4.10 -13.14 -1.49
CA PHE A 243 4.68 -14.46 -1.24
C PHE A 243 3.87 -15.54 -1.98
N GLY A 244 4.12 -15.69 -3.28
CA GLY A 244 3.77 -16.87 -4.09
C GLY A 244 2.33 -17.38 -3.95
N GLY A 245 1.38 -16.76 -4.63
CA GLY A 245 -0.02 -17.22 -4.71
C GLY A 245 -0.59 -17.13 -6.12
N ILE A 246 -1.59 -17.96 -6.41
CA ILE A 246 -2.31 -18.00 -7.69
C ILE A 246 -2.96 -16.62 -7.91
N TYR A 247 -2.55 -15.91 -8.96
CA TYR A 247 -2.87 -14.53 -9.36
C TYR A 247 -4.35 -14.08 -9.35
N GLN A 248 -5.30 -14.92 -8.95
CA GLN A 248 -6.75 -14.67 -9.01
C GLN A 248 -7.32 -13.79 -7.88
N HIS A 249 -6.56 -13.43 -6.84
CA HIS A 249 -7.08 -12.65 -5.71
C HIS A 249 -6.43 -11.27 -5.50
N ALA A 250 -5.46 -10.87 -6.32
CA ALA A 250 -4.74 -9.61 -6.11
C ALA A 250 -5.59 -8.38 -6.46
N ALA A 251 -6.24 -8.37 -7.64
CA ALA A 251 -7.13 -7.27 -8.03
C ALA A 251 -8.32 -7.11 -7.07
N GLN A 252 -8.98 -8.20 -6.67
CA GLN A 252 -10.09 -8.15 -5.72
C GLN A 252 -9.68 -7.62 -4.34
N ARG A 253 -8.48 -7.96 -3.85
CA ARG A 253 -7.97 -7.43 -2.58
C ARG A 253 -7.63 -5.95 -2.66
N VAL A 254 -7.01 -5.52 -3.76
CA VAL A 254 -6.75 -4.09 -4.00
C VAL A 254 -8.06 -3.32 -4.10
N ASP A 255 -9.04 -3.87 -4.82
CA ASP A 255 -10.36 -3.27 -4.97
C ASP A 255 -11.05 -3.10 -3.60
N GLN A 256 -11.07 -4.16 -2.79
CA GLN A 256 -11.61 -4.12 -1.43
C GLN A 256 -10.86 -3.11 -0.56
N PHE A 257 -9.53 -3.09 -0.61
CA PHE A 257 -8.70 -2.14 0.14
C PHE A 257 -9.03 -0.68 -0.22
N LEU A 258 -9.20 -0.37 -1.51
CA LEU A 258 -9.58 0.97 -1.95
C LEU A 258 -11.00 1.34 -1.49
N VAL A 259 -11.94 0.41 -1.60
CA VAL A 259 -13.33 0.61 -1.16
C VAL A 259 -13.43 0.82 0.34
N ASP A 260 -12.67 0.06 1.14
CA ASP A 260 -12.63 0.19 2.61
C ASP A 260 -12.07 1.57 3.03
N LEU A 261 -11.20 2.18 2.22
CA LEU A 261 -10.71 3.56 2.40
C LEU A 261 -11.66 4.64 1.83
N GLY A 262 -12.84 4.25 1.33
CA GLY A 262 -13.79 5.15 0.68
C GLY A 262 -13.29 5.73 -0.65
N LEU A 263 -12.33 5.07 -1.30
CA LEU A 263 -11.80 5.45 -2.60
C LEU A 263 -12.54 4.71 -3.73
N ASP A 264 -12.41 5.26 -4.95
CA ASP A 264 -12.96 4.59 -6.12
C ASP A 264 -12.29 3.23 -6.32
N PRO A 265 -13.06 2.20 -6.70
CA PRO A 265 -12.53 0.88 -7.03
C PRO A 265 -11.55 0.94 -8.21
N LEU A 266 -10.85 -0.18 -8.44
CA LEU A 266 -9.99 -0.33 -9.60
C LEU A 266 -10.81 -0.16 -10.89
N PRO A 267 -10.23 0.50 -11.91
CA PRO A 267 -10.89 0.59 -13.21
C PRO A 267 -11.06 -0.83 -13.76
N ARG A 268 -12.30 -1.21 -14.05
CA ARG A 268 -12.62 -2.53 -14.62
C ARG A 268 -12.08 -2.62 -16.05
N ALA A 269 -11.50 -3.76 -16.39
CA ALA A 269 -11.06 -4.10 -17.73
C ALA A 269 -11.99 -5.18 -18.32
N HIS A 270 -12.76 -4.84 -19.35
CA HIS A 270 -13.69 -5.79 -19.95
C HIS A 270 -13.01 -6.52 -21.12
N HIS A 271 -13.09 -7.86 -21.10
CA HIS A 271 -12.71 -8.69 -22.23
C HIS A 271 -13.88 -8.79 -23.20
N VAL A 272 -13.74 -8.21 -24.39
CA VAL A 272 -14.80 -8.15 -25.40
C VAL A 272 -14.33 -8.80 -26.68
N THR A 273 -15.09 -9.81 -27.13
CA THR A 273 -14.95 -10.37 -28.47
C THR A 273 -15.96 -9.68 -29.39
N VAL A 274 -15.49 -9.09 -30.48
CA VAL A 274 -16.36 -8.50 -31.51
C VAL A 274 -16.25 -9.32 -32.77
N ILE A 275 -17.40 -9.79 -33.26
CA ILE A 275 -17.54 -10.52 -34.52
C ILE A 275 -18.20 -9.58 -35.52
N ALA A 276 -17.50 -9.30 -36.62
CA ALA A 276 -18.01 -8.53 -37.73
C ALA A 276 -18.18 -9.40 -38.97
N ASP A 277 -19.42 -9.52 -39.43
CA ASP A 277 -19.78 -10.23 -40.65
C ASP A 277 -19.88 -9.27 -41.84
N LEU A 278 -19.13 -9.61 -42.87
CA LEU A 278 -19.00 -8.85 -44.11
C LEU A 278 -19.49 -9.71 -45.27
N THR A 279 -20.05 -9.07 -46.29
CA THR A 279 -20.28 -9.69 -47.59
C THR A 279 -19.48 -8.97 -48.65
N LEU A 280 -18.64 -9.72 -49.37
CA LEU A 280 -17.74 -9.21 -50.39
C LEU A 280 -18.29 -9.51 -51.79
N PRO A 281 -18.63 -8.51 -52.61
CA PRO A 281 -18.92 -8.68 -54.03
C PRO A 281 -17.63 -8.95 -54.82
N VAL A 282 -17.62 -10.05 -55.57
CA VAL A 282 -16.47 -10.53 -56.34
C VAL A 282 -16.90 -10.96 -57.74
N GLY A 283 -17.57 -10.06 -58.47
CA GLY A 283 -17.77 -10.07 -59.92
C GLY A 283 -18.09 -11.43 -60.58
N ASP A 284 -17.73 -11.53 -61.86
CA ASP A 284 -17.98 -12.73 -62.68
C ASP A 284 -16.84 -13.76 -62.56
N GLY A 285 -17.17 -15.04 -62.70
CA GLY A 285 -16.19 -16.15 -62.65
C GLY A 285 -16.77 -17.41 -62.04
N THR A 286 -15.92 -18.37 -61.68
CA THR A 286 -16.34 -19.52 -60.88
C THR A 286 -16.42 -19.15 -59.39
N ALA A 287 -17.21 -19.89 -58.60
CA ALA A 287 -17.26 -19.72 -57.15
C ALA A 287 -15.86 -19.82 -56.49
N ARG A 288 -14.97 -20.64 -57.08
CA ARG A 288 -13.60 -20.79 -56.59
C ARG A 288 -12.77 -19.53 -56.85
N ASP A 289 -12.88 -18.95 -58.04
CA ASP A 289 -12.20 -17.70 -58.39
C ASP A 289 -12.67 -16.55 -57.49
N ALA A 290 -13.98 -16.49 -57.22
CA ALA A 290 -14.57 -15.52 -56.30
C ALA A 290 -14.05 -15.68 -54.86
N CYS A 291 -13.98 -16.91 -54.34
CA CYS A 291 -13.40 -17.19 -53.02
C CYS A 291 -11.91 -16.84 -52.93
N ASP A 292 -11.12 -17.15 -53.97
CA ASP A 292 -9.69 -16.86 -53.99
C ASP A 292 -9.42 -15.35 -54.09
N ALA A 293 -10.20 -14.63 -54.89
CA ALA A 293 -10.12 -13.17 -54.99
C ALA A 293 -10.59 -12.45 -53.71
N ALA A 294 -11.66 -12.93 -53.04
CA ALA A 294 -12.04 -12.46 -51.71
C ALA A 294 -10.91 -12.63 -50.70
N ARG A 295 -10.30 -13.84 -50.66
CA ARG A 295 -9.18 -14.14 -49.76
C ARG A 295 -7.98 -13.24 -50.03
N HIS A 296 -7.64 -12.99 -51.29
CA HIS A 296 -6.52 -12.13 -51.64
C HIS A 296 -6.76 -10.68 -51.20
N ARG A 297 -7.96 -10.12 -51.47
CA ARG A 297 -8.33 -8.77 -51.02
C ARG A 297 -8.26 -8.64 -49.50
N MET A 298 -8.85 -9.58 -48.76
CA MET A 298 -8.93 -9.50 -47.30
C MET A 298 -7.59 -9.74 -46.60
N ARG A 299 -6.70 -10.59 -47.15
CA ARG A 299 -5.33 -10.72 -46.63
C ARG A 299 -4.59 -9.38 -46.64
N THR A 300 -4.74 -8.59 -47.69
CA THR A 300 -4.12 -7.27 -47.80
C THR A 300 -4.70 -6.32 -46.75
N VAL A 301 -6.02 -6.30 -46.58
CA VAL A 301 -6.73 -5.50 -45.56
C VAL A 301 -6.19 -5.82 -44.17
N THR A 302 -6.21 -7.09 -43.76
CA THR A 302 -5.73 -7.52 -42.43
C THR A 302 -4.26 -7.16 -42.20
N ALA A 303 -3.40 -7.32 -43.22
CA ALA A 303 -1.98 -6.99 -43.11
C ALA A 303 -1.72 -5.47 -43.01
N SER A 304 -2.58 -4.64 -43.62
CA SER A 304 -2.48 -3.18 -43.57
C SER A 304 -3.11 -2.51 -42.34
N SER A 305 -3.95 -3.23 -41.58
CA SER A 305 -4.53 -2.71 -40.34
C SER A 305 -3.46 -2.46 -39.27
N PRO A 306 -3.55 -1.37 -38.48
CA PRO A 306 -2.68 -1.13 -37.33
C PRO A 306 -2.74 -2.31 -36.35
N ASP A 307 -1.60 -2.70 -35.75
CA ASP A 307 -1.54 -3.88 -34.87
C ASP A 307 -2.55 -3.82 -33.71
N GLN A 308 -2.82 -2.63 -33.16
CA GLN A 308 -3.79 -2.43 -32.07
C GLN A 308 -5.27 -2.60 -32.48
N ALA A 309 -5.55 -2.60 -33.78
CA ALA A 309 -6.91 -2.75 -34.33
C ALA A 309 -6.99 -3.89 -35.35
N ARG A 310 -5.95 -4.72 -35.45
CA ARG A 310 -5.94 -5.87 -36.36
C ARG A 310 -6.86 -6.96 -35.79
N PRO A 311 -7.74 -7.57 -36.60
CA PRO A 311 -8.52 -8.72 -36.13
C PRO A 311 -7.57 -9.84 -35.72
N TRP A 312 -7.86 -10.45 -34.57
CA TRP A 312 -7.03 -11.53 -34.03
C TRP A 312 -7.17 -12.79 -34.92
N THR A 313 -8.38 -13.00 -35.46
CA THR A 313 -8.65 -13.95 -36.55
C THR A 313 -9.53 -13.33 -37.62
N ALA A 314 -9.23 -13.66 -38.88
CA ALA A 314 -10.04 -13.29 -40.02
C ALA A 314 -10.12 -14.48 -40.97
N TYR A 315 -11.32 -14.94 -41.27
CA TYR A 315 -11.53 -16.08 -42.17
C TYR A 315 -12.78 -15.89 -43.02
N GLY A 316 -12.63 -16.24 -44.30
CA GLY A 316 -13.74 -16.39 -45.22
C GLY A 316 -14.18 -17.83 -45.26
N TRP A 317 -15.47 -18.05 -45.54
CA TRP A 317 -15.98 -19.38 -45.83
C TRP A 317 -15.30 -19.89 -47.11
N THR A 318 -14.29 -20.76 -46.93
CA THR A 318 -13.42 -21.23 -48.01
C THR A 318 -14.10 -22.25 -48.92
N LEU A 319 -15.31 -22.67 -48.56
CA LEU A 319 -16.11 -23.64 -49.28
C LEU A 319 -17.05 -22.92 -50.26
N PRO A 320 -17.02 -23.28 -51.57
CA PRO A 320 -17.90 -22.71 -52.59
C PRO A 320 -19.40 -22.78 -52.26
N ALA A 321 -19.82 -23.68 -51.37
CA ALA A 321 -21.21 -23.87 -50.95
C ALA A 321 -21.80 -22.68 -50.17
N HIS A 322 -20.97 -21.79 -49.64
CA HIS A 322 -21.41 -20.58 -48.93
C HIS A 322 -21.30 -19.30 -49.78
N ALA A 323 -20.77 -19.41 -51.01
CA ALA A 323 -20.80 -18.33 -51.98
C ALA A 323 -22.21 -18.22 -52.56
N THR A 324 -22.76 -17.01 -52.57
CA THR A 324 -24.07 -16.73 -53.17
C THR A 324 -23.89 -15.98 -54.47
N VAL A 325 -24.78 -16.17 -55.45
CA VAL A 325 -24.80 -15.38 -56.70
C VAL A 325 -25.93 -14.38 -56.62
N ASP A 326 -25.67 -13.12 -56.96
CA ASP A 326 -26.69 -12.11 -57.24
C ASP A 326 -26.49 -11.50 -58.65
N GLN A 327 -27.34 -10.55 -59.03
CA GLN A 327 -27.35 -9.87 -60.33
C GLN A 327 -26.01 -9.22 -60.71
N ASP A 328 -25.20 -8.86 -59.71
CA ASP A 328 -23.89 -8.20 -59.87
C ASP A 328 -22.69 -9.18 -59.75
N GLY A 329 -22.95 -10.50 -59.69
CA GLY A 329 -21.92 -11.54 -59.58
C GLY A 329 -21.90 -12.26 -58.23
N TRP A 330 -20.76 -12.89 -57.91
CA TRP A 330 -20.61 -13.67 -56.68
C TRP A 330 -20.50 -12.79 -55.42
N ARG A 331 -21.08 -13.25 -54.32
CA ARG A 331 -21.02 -12.67 -52.98
C ARG A 331 -20.44 -13.69 -52.00
N ILE A 332 -19.35 -13.30 -51.36
CA ILE A 332 -18.61 -14.15 -50.43
C ILE A 332 -18.79 -13.64 -49.00
N PRO A 333 -19.37 -14.44 -48.08
CA PRO A 333 -19.41 -14.10 -46.67
C PRO A 333 -18.01 -14.18 -46.05
N TRP A 334 -17.70 -13.24 -45.17
CA TRP A 334 -16.40 -13.09 -44.54
C TRP A 334 -16.55 -12.62 -43.10
N GLN A 335 -15.79 -13.22 -42.18
CA GLN A 335 -15.89 -12.93 -40.75
C GLN A 335 -14.57 -12.41 -40.20
N HIS A 336 -14.63 -11.31 -39.46
CA HIS A 336 -13.52 -10.80 -38.64
C HIS A 336 -13.88 -10.97 -37.17
N GLU A 337 -12.95 -11.55 -36.40
CA GLU A 337 -13.05 -11.59 -34.96
C GLU A 337 -11.96 -10.70 -34.36
N TYR A 338 -12.36 -9.85 -33.43
CA TYR A 338 -11.51 -8.95 -32.68
C TYR A 338 -11.57 -9.34 -31.21
N GLU A 339 -10.40 -9.46 -30.59
CA GLU A 339 -10.27 -9.68 -29.17
C GLU A 339 -9.76 -8.38 -28.55
N MET A 340 -10.53 -7.79 -27.63
CA MET A 340 -10.28 -6.45 -27.10
C MET A 340 -10.32 -6.42 -25.58
N TRP A 341 -9.38 -5.69 -25.00
CA TRP A 341 -9.34 -5.37 -23.58
C TRP A 341 -9.65 -3.88 -23.40
N LEU A 342 -10.84 -3.56 -22.88
CA LEU A 342 -11.30 -2.18 -22.73
C LEU A 342 -11.32 -1.75 -21.26
N ARG A 343 -10.62 -0.67 -20.95
CA ARG A 343 -10.48 -0.12 -19.60
C ARG A 343 -11.36 1.10 -19.38
N GLY A 344 -11.69 1.36 -18.11
CA GLY A 344 -12.35 2.59 -17.70
C GLY A 344 -13.85 2.62 -18.04
N HIS A 345 -14.46 1.45 -18.21
CA HIS A 345 -15.89 1.33 -18.49
C HIS A 345 -16.62 0.77 -17.27
N SER A 346 -17.60 1.52 -16.80
CA SER A 346 -18.40 1.21 -15.61
C SER A 346 -19.19 -0.08 -15.76
N THR A 347 -19.69 -0.36 -16.96
CA THR A 347 -20.52 -1.52 -17.24
C THR A 347 -20.00 -2.32 -18.44
N PRO A 348 -20.27 -3.64 -18.50
CA PRO A 348 -20.01 -4.44 -19.68
C PRO A 348 -20.67 -3.86 -20.94
N ALA A 349 -21.88 -3.29 -20.82
CA ALA A 349 -22.62 -2.72 -21.95
C ALA A 349 -21.93 -1.49 -22.56
N ASP A 350 -21.36 -0.62 -21.72
CA ASP A 350 -20.57 0.53 -22.18
C ASP A 350 -19.34 0.04 -22.96
N ALA A 351 -18.67 -1.01 -22.45
CA ALA A 351 -17.52 -1.61 -23.10
C ALA A 351 -17.87 -2.27 -24.43
N THR A 352 -18.97 -3.02 -24.50
CA THR A 352 -19.48 -3.58 -25.77
C THR A 352 -19.70 -2.50 -26.81
N THR A 353 -20.37 -1.41 -26.41
CA THR A 353 -20.70 -0.30 -27.32
C THR A 353 -19.44 0.39 -27.84
N ALA A 354 -18.45 0.61 -26.97
CA ALA A 354 -17.16 1.17 -27.34
C ALA A 354 -16.37 0.24 -28.27
N ALA A 355 -16.36 -1.07 -27.99
CA ALA A 355 -15.69 -2.08 -28.83
C ALA A 355 -16.29 -2.12 -30.23
N GLU A 356 -17.62 -2.15 -30.34
CA GLU A 356 -18.32 -2.13 -31.63
C GLU A 356 -18.00 -0.86 -32.42
N ALA A 357 -18.00 0.31 -31.77
CA ALA A 357 -17.68 1.57 -32.42
C ALA A 357 -16.25 1.58 -32.97
N LEU A 358 -15.29 1.03 -32.20
CA LEU A 358 -13.89 0.95 -32.60
C LEU A 358 -13.70 -0.01 -33.79
N VAL A 359 -14.33 -1.18 -33.76
CA VAL A 359 -14.31 -2.14 -34.87
C VAL A 359 -14.99 -1.57 -36.12
N ARG A 360 -16.12 -0.89 -35.98
CA ARG A 360 -16.78 -0.21 -37.13
C ARG A 360 -15.88 0.86 -37.74
N ALA A 361 -15.21 1.65 -36.90
CA ALA A 361 -14.27 2.67 -37.37
C ALA A 361 -13.04 2.06 -38.06
N ASP A 362 -12.49 0.96 -37.53
CA ASP A 362 -11.39 0.21 -38.15
C ASP A 362 -11.81 -0.36 -39.50
N LEU A 363 -12.92 -1.11 -39.57
CA LEU A 363 -13.43 -1.68 -40.81
C LEU A 363 -13.70 -0.61 -41.86
N SER A 364 -14.30 0.52 -41.46
CA SER A 364 -14.55 1.65 -42.37
C SER A 364 -13.25 2.22 -42.96
N ARG A 365 -12.14 2.18 -42.21
CA ARG A 365 -10.83 2.65 -42.65
C ARG A 365 -10.08 1.59 -43.47
N ALA A 366 -10.09 0.34 -43.02
CA ALA A 366 -9.36 -0.76 -43.63
C ALA A 366 -9.99 -1.20 -44.97
N LEU A 367 -11.30 -1.00 -45.13
CA LEU A 367 -12.05 -1.35 -46.34
C LEU A 367 -12.30 -0.16 -47.28
N VAL A 368 -11.63 0.99 -47.08
CA VAL A 368 -11.74 2.14 -47.99
C VAL A 368 -11.39 1.72 -49.42
N GLY A 369 -12.30 1.99 -50.36
CA GLY A 369 -12.12 1.66 -51.78
C GLY A 369 -12.42 0.20 -52.15
N ILE A 370 -12.84 -0.62 -51.18
CA ILE A 370 -13.32 -1.99 -51.42
C ILE A 370 -14.85 -1.98 -51.35
N ASN A 371 -15.52 -2.39 -52.42
CA ASN A 371 -16.95 -2.64 -52.36
C ASN A 371 -17.22 -3.77 -51.36
N HIS A 372 -18.01 -3.50 -50.33
CA HIS A 372 -18.42 -4.45 -49.30
C HIS A 372 -19.77 -4.05 -48.74
N HIS A 373 -20.50 -5.02 -48.20
CA HIS A 373 -21.68 -4.78 -47.37
C HIS A 373 -21.40 -5.31 -45.96
N LEU A 374 -21.39 -4.41 -44.98
CA LEU A 374 -21.39 -4.80 -43.56
C LEU A 374 -22.77 -5.34 -43.22
N VAL A 375 -22.86 -6.62 -42.87
CA VAL A 375 -24.14 -7.30 -42.63
C VAL A 375 -24.53 -7.16 -41.17
N THR A 376 -23.62 -7.53 -40.28
CA THR A 376 -23.83 -7.53 -38.83
C THR A 376 -22.51 -7.26 -38.12
N VAL A 377 -22.57 -6.49 -37.04
CA VAL A 377 -21.52 -6.42 -36.04
C VAL A 377 -22.16 -6.88 -34.75
N THR A 378 -21.62 -7.93 -34.17
CA THR A 378 -22.09 -8.49 -32.89
C THR A 378 -20.92 -8.51 -31.93
N ALA A 379 -21.13 -8.02 -30.71
CA ALA A 379 -20.12 -8.06 -29.68
C ALA A 379 -20.62 -8.87 -28.50
N THR A 380 -19.77 -9.77 -28.01
CA THR A 380 -20.01 -10.61 -26.86
C THR A 380 -18.94 -10.33 -25.82
N VAL A 381 -19.37 -10.01 -24.60
CA VAL A 381 -18.46 -9.84 -23.46
C VAL A 381 -18.29 -11.19 -22.80
N GLU A 382 -17.06 -11.66 -22.69
CA GLU A 382 -16.78 -12.81 -21.84
C GLU A 382 -16.90 -12.36 -20.38
N SER A 383 -17.88 -12.93 -19.67
CA SER A 383 -18.13 -12.62 -18.25
C SER A 383 -17.08 -13.23 -17.31
N ARG A 384 -16.15 -14.04 -17.83
CA ARG A 384 -15.11 -14.72 -17.04
C ARG A 384 -13.74 -14.16 -17.41
N GLY A 385 -13.10 -13.46 -16.47
CA GLY A 385 -11.66 -13.14 -16.55
C GLY A 385 -11.26 -11.67 -16.36
N ILE A 386 -12.20 -10.80 -15.96
CA ILE A 386 -12.03 -9.34 -15.91
C ILE A 386 -11.04 -8.85 -14.83
N ASP A 387 -10.70 -9.69 -13.84
CA ASP A 387 -9.82 -9.31 -12.72
C ASP A 387 -8.33 -9.68 -12.94
N LEU A 388 -7.97 -10.31 -14.07
CA LEU A 388 -6.69 -11.03 -14.22
C LEU A 388 -5.57 -10.27 -14.96
N HIS A 389 -5.85 -9.13 -15.59
CA HIS A 389 -4.90 -8.47 -16.52
C HIS A 389 -4.72 -6.97 -16.29
N LEU A 390 -4.72 -6.55 -15.02
CA LEU A 390 -4.20 -5.23 -14.65
C LEU A 390 -2.67 -5.28 -14.69
N HIS A 391 -2.08 -4.93 -15.83
CA HIS A 391 -0.65 -4.66 -15.89
C HIS A 391 -0.39 -3.27 -15.28
N PRO A 392 0.44 -3.15 -14.24
CA PRO A 392 0.57 -1.94 -13.40
C PRO A 392 1.12 -0.69 -14.10
N ASP A 393 1.66 -0.81 -15.31
CA ASP A 393 2.41 0.26 -16.02
C ASP A 393 1.74 0.77 -17.29
N SER A 394 0.53 0.32 -17.60
CA SER A 394 -0.21 0.81 -18.76
C SER A 394 -1.29 1.75 -18.26
N ASP A 395 -1.13 3.05 -18.51
CA ASP A 395 -2.22 4.03 -18.35
C ASP A 395 -3.38 3.71 -19.32
#